data_AF-A0A535I4U0-F1
#
_entry.id   AF-A0A535I4U0-F1
#
_cell.length_a   1.000
_cell.length_b   1.000
_cell.length_c   1.000
_cell.angle_alpha   90.00
_cell.angle_beta   90.00
_cell.angle_gamma   90.00
#
_symmetry.space_group_name_H-M   'P 1'
#
loop_
_entity.id
_entity.type
_entity.pdbx_description
1 polymer ?
#
loop_
_entity_poly.entity_id
_entity_poly.type
_entity_poly.pdbx_seq_one_letter_code
_entity_poly.pdbx_strand_id
1 'polypeptide(L)'
;MEQARKSAPHAKVEGPTAEDRSYAEWFAWAKRGGAPASACHAAAQGAFRALSGGKDVATAVQWATAAMSRPPESVSQARQSYCAWFALANIDLNLDQHRAHLFAHGAILALDAGQDASAAHAAGLVAAGIR
;
A
#
# COMPACT_ATOMS: atom_id res chain seq x y z
N MET A 1 4.80 -16.57 37.76
CA MET A 1 3.75 -16.74 36.72
C MET A 1 4.38 -16.36 35.40
N GLU A 2 4.85 -17.36 34.66
CA GLU A 2 5.61 -17.18 33.42
C GLU A 2 4.61 -17.09 32.25
N GLN A 3 4.47 -15.92 31.64
CA GLN A 3 3.63 -15.75 30.46
C GLN A 3 4.32 -16.39 29.26
N ALA A 4 3.90 -17.61 28.95
CA ALA A 4 4.13 -18.25 27.67
C ALA A 4 3.57 -17.35 26.56
N ARG A 5 4.47 -16.68 25.85
CA ARG A 5 4.19 -16.03 24.56
C ARG A 5 3.78 -17.13 23.59
N LYS A 6 2.47 -17.37 23.49
CA LYS A 6 1.86 -18.14 22.40
C LYS A 6 2.19 -17.42 21.10
N SER A 7 3.15 -17.98 20.38
CA SER A 7 3.37 -17.72 18.96
C SER A 7 2.04 -17.94 18.24
N ALA A 8 1.39 -16.86 17.84
CA ALA A 8 0.21 -16.92 17.00
C ALA A 8 0.61 -17.47 15.62
N PRO A 9 -0.17 -18.42 15.07
CA PRO A 9 0.15 -19.10 13.82
C PRO A 9 0.05 -18.13 12.65
N HIS A 10 0.73 -18.46 11.54
CA HIS A 10 0.61 -17.81 10.24
C HIS A 10 -0.83 -17.35 10.00
N ALA A 11 -1.08 -16.05 10.17
CA ALA A 11 -2.34 -15.46 9.77
C ALA A 11 -2.48 -15.74 8.28
N LYS A 12 -3.57 -16.44 7.93
CA LYS A 12 -4.02 -16.55 6.53
C LYS A 12 -3.88 -15.17 5.92
N VAL A 13 -3.26 -15.08 4.73
CA VAL A 13 -3.16 -13.83 3.98
C VAL A 13 -4.57 -13.42 3.59
N GLU A 14 -5.29 -12.80 4.51
CA GLU A 14 -6.46 -12.00 4.23
C GLU A 14 -5.97 -10.90 3.29
N GLY A 15 -6.63 -10.76 2.13
CA GLY A 15 -6.24 -9.76 1.13
C GLY A 15 -6.14 -8.36 1.73
N PRO A 16 -5.59 -7.39 0.97
CA PRO A 16 -5.33 -6.05 1.47
C PRO A 16 -6.58 -5.46 2.13
N THR A 17 -6.43 -5.08 3.40
CA THR A 17 -7.49 -4.49 4.22
C THR A 17 -7.93 -3.16 3.61
N ALA A 18 -9.10 -2.64 4.02
CA ALA A 18 -9.52 -1.29 3.61
C ALA A 18 -8.48 -0.23 4.01
N GLU A 19 -7.78 -0.45 5.13
CA GLU A 19 -6.69 0.39 5.58
C GLU A 19 -5.49 0.32 4.63
N ASP A 20 -5.09 -0.86 4.18
CA ASP A 20 -3.99 -1.02 3.22
C ASP A 20 -4.30 -0.40 1.86
N ARG A 21 -5.57 -0.46 1.43
CA ARG A 21 -6.05 0.20 0.20
C ARG A 21 -5.94 1.72 0.30
N SER A 22 -6.53 2.31 1.35
CA SER A 22 -6.44 3.75 1.57
C SER A 22 -4.98 4.20 1.72
N TYR A 23 -4.16 3.42 2.42
CA TYR A 23 -2.74 3.73 2.56
C TYR A 23 -2.00 3.73 1.20
N ALA A 24 -2.26 2.75 0.33
CA ALA A 24 -1.67 2.69 -1.00
C ALA A 24 -2.13 3.84 -1.91
N GLU A 25 -3.38 4.28 -1.79
CA GLU A 25 -3.91 5.45 -2.50
C GLU A 25 -3.18 6.72 -2.11
N TRP A 26 -2.98 6.97 -0.81
CA TRP A 26 -2.23 8.13 -0.32
C TRP A 26 -0.75 8.07 -0.70
N PHE A 27 -0.16 6.87 -0.73
CA PHE A 27 1.19 6.68 -1.24
C PHE A 27 1.28 7.05 -2.72
N ALA A 28 0.32 6.62 -3.56
CA ALA A 28 0.29 6.94 -4.97
C ALA A 28 0.00 8.43 -5.22
N TRP A 29 -0.86 9.06 -4.43
CA TRP A 29 -1.09 10.51 -4.46
C TRP A 29 0.21 11.28 -4.23
N ALA A 30 0.97 10.91 -3.20
CA ALA A 30 2.26 11.53 -2.89
C ALA A 30 3.29 11.30 -4.01
N LYS A 31 3.39 10.07 -4.52
CA LYS A 31 4.32 9.72 -5.61
C LYS A 31 3.98 10.46 -6.89
N ARG A 32 2.69 10.63 -7.21
CA ARG A 32 2.22 11.45 -8.35
C ARG A 32 2.60 12.92 -8.20
N GLY A 33 2.69 13.42 -6.96
CA GLY A 33 3.22 14.75 -6.65
C GLY A 33 4.75 14.89 -6.75
N GLY A 34 5.46 13.81 -7.09
CA GLY A 34 6.93 13.81 -7.21
C GLY A 34 7.68 13.57 -5.90
N ALA A 35 6.99 13.15 -4.84
CA ALA A 35 7.62 12.87 -3.56
C ALA A 35 8.50 11.59 -3.64
N PRO A 36 9.66 11.54 -2.94
CA PRO A 36 10.44 10.32 -2.80
C PRO A 36 9.68 9.26 -1.98
N ALA A 37 10.00 7.98 -2.17
CA ALA A 37 9.27 6.87 -1.54
C ALA A 37 9.13 6.99 -0.01
N SER A 38 10.16 7.48 0.68
CA SER A 38 10.12 7.74 2.12
C SER A 38 9.07 8.80 2.50
N ALA A 39 8.99 9.89 1.74
CA ALA A 39 7.98 10.93 1.92
C ALA A 39 6.58 10.43 1.53
N CYS A 40 6.45 9.52 0.56
CA CYS A 40 5.16 8.89 0.22
C CYS A 40 4.61 8.05 1.38
N HIS A 41 5.47 7.29 2.07
CA HIS A 41 5.06 6.55 3.27
C HIS A 41 4.66 7.49 4.41
N ALA A 42 5.42 8.57 4.61
CA ALA A 42 5.09 9.58 5.62
C ALA A 42 3.74 10.25 5.31
N ALA A 43 3.50 10.61 4.05
CA ALA A 43 2.24 11.16 3.57
C ALA A 43 1.05 10.22 3.84
N ALA A 44 1.19 8.94 3.48
CA ALA A 44 0.17 7.94 3.73
C ALA A 44 -0.12 7.74 5.23
N GLN A 45 0.91 7.77 6.09
CA GLN A 45 0.73 7.74 7.55
C GLN A 45 -0.03 8.97 8.06
N GLY A 46 0.33 10.17 7.57
CA GLY A 46 -0.33 11.42 7.93
C GLY A 46 -1.82 11.43 7.56
N ALA A 47 -2.13 11.07 6.32
CA ALA A 47 -3.50 10.97 5.84
C ALA A 47 -4.31 9.92 6.60
N PHE A 48 -3.74 8.72 6.77
CA PHE A 48 -4.40 7.63 7.48
C PHE A 48 -4.76 8.04 8.91
N ARG A 49 -3.84 8.69 9.65
CA ARG A 49 -4.12 9.19 11.01
C ARG A 49 -5.25 10.20 11.05
N ALA A 50 -5.37 11.05 10.02
CA ALA A 50 -6.46 12.01 9.94
C ALA A 50 -7.80 11.30 9.69
N LEU A 51 -7.85 10.40 8.70
CA LEU A 51 -9.07 9.69 8.32
C LEU A 51 -9.55 8.74 9.41
N SER A 52 -8.65 7.96 10.02
CA SER A 52 -8.98 7.08 11.16
C SER A 52 -9.42 7.86 12.39
N GLY A 53 -9.06 9.14 12.49
CA GLY A 53 -9.57 10.08 13.49
C GLY A 53 -10.92 10.72 13.14
N GLY A 54 -11.59 10.27 12.07
CA GLY A 54 -12.88 10.78 11.61
C GLY A 54 -12.81 12.14 10.90
N LYS A 55 -11.62 12.58 10.46
CA LYS A 55 -11.44 13.84 9.74
C LYS A 55 -11.77 13.67 8.26
N ASP A 56 -12.10 14.77 7.60
CA ASP A 56 -12.39 14.80 6.18
C ASP A 56 -11.10 14.70 5.31
N VAL A 57 -11.30 14.51 4.01
CA VAL A 57 -10.23 14.36 3.01
C VAL A 57 -9.35 15.61 2.91
N ALA A 58 -9.88 16.82 3.04
CA ALA A 58 -9.07 18.04 2.97
C ALA A 58 -8.13 18.14 4.18
N THR A 59 -8.61 17.73 5.36
CA THR A 59 -7.76 17.62 6.54
C THR A 59 -6.71 16.51 6.39
N ALA A 60 -7.05 15.39 5.74
CA ALA A 60 -6.10 14.32 5.44
C ALA A 60 -4.97 14.78 4.50
N VAL A 61 -5.27 15.58 3.48
CA VAL A 61 -4.25 16.18 2.59
C VAL A 61 -3.28 17.08 3.38
N GLN A 62 -3.81 17.91 4.30
CA GLN A 62 -2.98 18.79 5.14
C GLN A 62 -2.03 17.97 6.02
N TRP A 63 -2.55 16.90 6.64
CA TRP A 63 -1.76 16.01 7.49
C TRP A 63 -0.73 15.21 6.69
N ALA A 64 -1.09 14.74 5.50
CA ALA A 64 -0.18 14.05 4.60
C ALA A 64 0.99 14.95 4.20
N THR A 65 0.69 16.19 3.78
CA THR A 65 1.69 17.18 3.39
C THR A 65 2.62 17.53 4.55
N ALA A 66 2.07 17.75 5.74
CA ALA A 66 2.86 18.02 6.94
C ALA A 66 3.74 16.83 7.35
N ALA A 67 3.28 15.60 7.10
CA ALA A 67 4.04 14.39 7.44
C ALA A 67 5.23 14.16 6.51
N MET A 68 5.19 14.60 5.24
CA MET A 68 6.29 14.44 4.28
C MET A 68 7.62 15.04 4.77
N SER A 69 7.58 16.05 5.62
CA SER A 69 8.77 16.70 6.21
C SER A 69 9.38 15.93 7.39
N ARG A 70 8.80 14.79 7.78
CA ARG A 70 9.20 13.99 8.93
C ARG A 70 9.71 12.62 8.46
N PRO A 71 10.66 11.98 9.19
CA PRO A 71 11.05 10.62 8.87
C PRO A 71 9.83 9.69 8.99
N PRO A 72 9.58 8.83 7.98
CA PRO A 72 8.46 7.89 8.03
C PRO A 72 8.66 6.88 9.16
N GLU A 73 7.57 6.45 9.78
CA GLU A 73 7.61 5.28 10.66
C GLU A 73 7.91 4.02 9.84
N SER A 74 8.43 2.99 10.52
CA SER A 74 8.68 1.70 9.89
C SER A 74 7.38 1.10 9.37
N VAL A 75 7.37 0.81 8.06
CA VAL A 75 6.24 0.16 7.37
C VAL A 75 6.59 -1.30 7.16
N SER A 76 5.64 -2.21 7.34
CA SER A 76 5.88 -3.65 7.10
C SER A 76 6.25 -3.90 5.64
N GLN A 77 7.06 -4.92 5.38
CA GLN A 77 7.49 -5.28 4.02
C GLN A 77 6.28 -5.56 3.11
N ALA A 78 5.25 -6.25 3.62
CA ALA A 78 4.04 -6.54 2.87
C ALA A 78 3.32 -5.25 2.40
N ARG A 79 3.18 -4.26 3.29
CA ARG A 79 2.56 -2.98 2.96
C ARG A 79 3.42 -2.17 1.99
N GLN A 80 4.75 -2.18 2.15
CA GLN A 80 5.67 -1.54 1.19
C GLN A 80 5.51 -2.15 -0.21
N SER A 81 5.55 -3.48 -0.33
CA SER A 81 5.36 -4.18 -1.61
C SER A 81 3.99 -3.88 -2.22
N TYR A 82 2.91 -3.88 -1.42
CA TYR A 82 1.58 -3.57 -1.91
C TYR A 82 1.48 -2.14 -2.46
N CYS A 83 2.03 -1.15 -1.74
CA CYS A 83 2.07 0.25 -2.20
C CYS A 83 2.88 0.40 -3.48
N ALA A 84 4.01 -0.29 -3.60
CA ALA A 84 4.85 -0.23 -4.78
C ALA A 84 4.10 -0.76 -6.02
N TRP A 85 3.45 -1.92 -5.92
CA TRP A 85 2.67 -2.48 -7.03
C TRP A 85 1.44 -1.65 -7.37
N PHE A 86 0.73 -1.15 -6.35
CA PHE A 86 -0.41 -0.27 -6.58
C PHE A 86 0.02 1.02 -7.29
N ALA A 87 1.10 1.66 -6.84
CA ALA A 87 1.60 2.88 -7.45
C ALA A 87 2.11 2.64 -8.87
N LEU A 88 2.74 1.49 -9.15
CA LEU A 88 3.11 1.09 -10.50
C LEU A 88 1.87 1.01 -11.39
N ALA A 89 0.82 0.33 -10.94
CA ALA A 89 -0.41 0.21 -11.72
C ALA A 89 -1.14 1.55 -11.92
N ASN A 90 -1.25 2.36 -10.86
CA ASN A 90 -2.04 3.59 -10.90
C ASN A 90 -1.32 4.77 -11.57
N ILE A 91 0.02 4.75 -11.60
CA ILE A 91 0.83 5.84 -12.15
C ILE A 91 1.44 5.42 -13.48
N ASP A 92 2.22 4.34 -13.48
CA ASP A 92 3.01 3.93 -14.66
C ASP A 92 2.14 3.24 -15.71
N LEU A 93 1.16 2.42 -15.30
CA LEU A 93 0.20 1.77 -16.20
C LEU A 93 -1.12 2.56 -16.39
N ASN A 94 -1.28 3.67 -15.66
CA ASN A 94 -2.44 4.55 -15.70
C ASN A 94 -3.80 3.81 -15.53
N LEU A 95 -3.82 2.76 -14.69
CA LEU A 95 -5.05 2.03 -14.36
C LEU A 95 -5.90 2.82 -13.37
N ASP A 96 -7.23 2.67 -13.49
CA ASP A 96 -8.15 3.17 -12.48
C ASP A 96 -7.89 2.50 -11.12
N GLN A 97 -8.37 3.12 -10.05
CA GLN A 97 -8.11 2.71 -8.67
C GLN A 97 -8.52 1.25 -8.41
N HIS A 98 -9.66 0.80 -8.93
CA HIS A 98 -10.13 -0.57 -8.73
C HIS A 98 -9.19 -1.57 -9.42
N ARG A 99 -8.85 -1.34 -10.69
CA ARG A 99 -7.89 -2.19 -11.42
C ARG A 99 -6.49 -2.16 -10.81
N ALA A 100 -6.04 -1.02 -10.30
CA ALA A 100 -4.75 -0.91 -9.64
C ALA A 100 -4.69 -1.73 -8.33
N HIS A 101 -5.78 -1.79 -7.55
CA HIS A 101 -5.85 -2.67 -6.38
C HIS A 101 -5.85 -4.15 -6.76
N LEU A 102 -6.56 -4.52 -7.83
CA LEU A 102 -6.54 -5.90 -8.35
C LEU A 102 -5.14 -6.28 -8.83
N PHE A 103 -4.47 -5.39 -9.55
CA PHE A 103 -3.09 -5.57 -9.98
C PHE A 103 -2.16 -5.81 -8.79
N ALA A 104 -2.21 -4.93 -7.79
CA ALA A 104 -1.35 -5.03 -6.62
C ALA A 104 -1.63 -6.32 -5.82
N HIS A 105 -2.89 -6.72 -5.70
CA HIS A 105 -3.25 -7.96 -5.02
C HIS A 105 -2.73 -9.19 -5.77
N GLY A 106 -2.91 -9.26 -7.09
CA GLY A 106 -2.40 -10.35 -7.92
C GLY A 106 -0.89 -10.47 -7.87
N ALA A 107 -0.17 -9.35 -7.88
CA ALA A 107 1.28 -9.32 -7.74
C ALA A 107 1.75 -9.84 -6.38
N ILE A 108 1.10 -9.42 -5.28
CA ILE A 108 1.43 -9.92 -3.93
C ILE A 108 1.17 -11.42 -3.83
N LEU A 109 0.05 -11.93 -4.35
CA LEU A 109 -0.23 -13.37 -4.32
C LEU A 109 0.84 -14.19 -5.05
N ALA A 110 1.38 -13.68 -6.17
CA ALA A 110 2.45 -14.35 -6.88
C ALA A 110 3.76 -14.35 -6.06
N LEU A 111 4.11 -13.22 -5.45
CA LEU A 111 5.29 -13.13 -4.57
C LEU A 111 5.17 -14.04 -3.35
N ASP A 112 4.00 -14.10 -2.73
CA ASP A 112 3.72 -15.01 -1.60
C ASP A 112 3.80 -16.49 -2.01
N ALA A 113 3.53 -16.79 -3.29
CA ALA A 113 3.76 -18.11 -3.89
C ALA A 113 5.23 -18.37 -4.29
N GLY A 114 6.15 -17.48 -3.90
CA GLY A 114 7.59 -17.61 -4.17
C GLY A 114 7.98 -17.29 -5.63
N GLN A 115 7.10 -16.65 -6.40
CA GLN A 115 7.42 -16.21 -7.76
C GLN A 115 8.31 -14.96 -7.75
N ASP A 116 8.97 -14.69 -8.88
CA ASP A 116 9.77 -13.48 -9.06
C ASP A 116 8.94 -12.25 -9.44
N ALA A 117 9.61 -11.09 -9.56
CA ALA A 117 8.97 -9.83 -9.89
C ALA A 117 8.33 -9.81 -11.30
N SER A 118 8.87 -10.57 -12.26
CA SER A 118 8.31 -10.65 -13.61
C SER A 118 6.99 -11.41 -13.60
N ALA A 119 6.98 -12.57 -12.94
CA ALA A 119 5.77 -13.36 -12.74
C ALA A 119 4.72 -12.61 -11.90
N ALA A 120 5.14 -11.84 -10.89
CA ALA A 120 4.25 -10.98 -10.11
C ALA A 120 3.62 -9.87 -10.96
N HIS A 121 4.40 -9.23 -11.83
CA HIS A 121 3.86 -8.24 -12.76
C HIS A 121 2.82 -8.87 -13.70
N ALA A 122 3.13 -10.04 -14.28
CA ALA A 122 2.21 -10.76 -15.15
C ALA A 122 0.91 -11.16 -14.42
N ALA A 123 1.02 -11.67 -13.20
CA ALA A 123 -0.13 -12.00 -12.36
C ALA A 123 -0.99 -10.75 -12.05
N GLY A 124 -0.35 -9.60 -11.81
CA GLY A 124 -1.02 -8.32 -11.63
C GLY A 124 -1.80 -7.89 -12.88
N LEU A 125 -1.21 -8.00 -14.08
CA LEU A 125 -1.91 -7.67 -15.34
C LEU A 125 -3.14 -8.56 -15.53
N VAL A 126 -3.00 -9.87 -15.34
CA VAL A 126 -4.11 -10.82 -15.41
C VAL A 126 -5.21 -10.48 -14.41
N ALA A 127 -4.85 -10.17 -13.15
CA ALA A 127 -5.80 -9.78 -12.11
C ALA A 127 -6.53 -8.46 -12.44
N ALA A 128 -5.85 -7.53 -13.09
CA ALA A 128 -6.43 -6.27 -13.56
C ALA A 128 -7.28 -6.40 -14.85
N GLY A 129 -7.37 -7.61 -15.43
CA GLY A 129 -8.10 -7.88 -16.67
C GLY A 129 -7.37 -7.45 -17.94
N ILE A 130 -6.05 -7.33 -17.88
CA ILE A 130 -5.18 -6.94 -19.00
C ILE A 130 -4.51 -8.21 -19.54
N ARG A 131 -4.63 -8.44 -20.85
CA ARG A 131 -4.10 -9.60 -21.58
C ARG A 131 -3.26 -9.15 -22.76
#